data_AF-A0A953F8V7-F1
#
_entry.id   AF-A0A953F8V7-F1
#
_cell.length_a   1.000
_cell.length_b   1.000
_cell.length_c   1.000
_cell.angle_alpha   90.00
_cell.angle_beta   90.00
_cell.angle_gamma   90.00
#
_symmetry.space_group_name_H-M   'P 1'
#
loop_
_entity.id
_entity.type
_entity.pdbx_description
1 polymer ?
#
loop_
_entity_poly.entity_id
_entity_poly.type
_entity_poly.pdbx_seq_one_letter_code
_entity_poly.pdbx_strand_id
1 'polypeptide(L)'
;MKTIARWGVTHSVCPVCQANFEPEPGFYFGAMFISYAFSVAWGAALWVLLYVLFRPDSNTYTMVIAAGVVLLSPWSFRYSRVLWLYWFGGISR
;
A
#
# COMPACT_ATOMS: atom_id res chain seq x y z
N MET A 1 -10.27 -18.75 -3.49
CA MET A 1 -9.94 -17.70 -4.49
C MET A 1 -10.77 -16.41 -4.40
N LYS A 2 -12.06 -16.42 -3.99
CA LYS A 2 -12.88 -15.18 -3.91
C LYS A 2 -12.36 -14.14 -2.89
N THR A 3 -11.61 -14.56 -1.87
CA THR A 3 -11.14 -13.67 -0.79
C THR A 3 -10.02 -12.71 -1.21
N ILE A 4 -9.20 -13.08 -2.21
CA ILE A 4 -8.06 -12.27 -2.66
C ILE A 4 -8.53 -11.14 -3.60
N ALA A 5 -9.61 -11.36 -4.35
CA ALA A 5 -10.17 -10.36 -5.26
C ALA A 5 -10.90 -9.20 -4.54
N ARG A 6 -11.40 -9.44 -3.31
CA ARG A 6 -12.18 -8.42 -2.56
C ARG A 6 -11.33 -7.28 -2.00
N TRP A 7 -10.00 -7.39 -2.02
CA TRP A 7 -9.10 -6.40 -1.42
C TRP A 7 -9.09 -5.06 -2.17
N GLY A 8 -9.39 -5.08 -3.47
CA GLY A 8 -9.46 -3.87 -4.31
C GLY A 8 -10.85 -3.24 -4.42
N VAL A 9 -11.88 -3.84 -3.82
CA VAL A 9 -13.25 -3.33 -3.93
C VAL A 9 -13.47 -2.22 -2.91
N THR A 10 -13.54 -0.99 -3.40
CA THR A 10 -13.97 0.20 -2.66
C THR A 10 -15.44 0.48 -2.97
N HIS A 11 -16.18 0.96 -1.97
CA HIS A 11 -17.49 1.57 -2.24
C HIS A 11 -17.28 2.82 -3.10
N SER A 12 -18.21 3.12 -3.99
CA SER A 12 -18.18 4.36 -4.77
C SER A 12 -18.50 5.58 -3.91
N VAL A 13 -19.43 5.42 -2.97
CA VAL A 13 -19.93 6.51 -2.11
C VAL A 13 -19.95 6.06 -0.65
N CYS A 14 -19.63 6.98 0.25
CA CYS A 14 -19.73 6.75 1.69
C CYS A 14 -21.21 6.64 2.13
N PRO A 15 -21.62 5.56 2.81
CA PRO A 15 -23.01 5.39 3.23
C PRO A 15 -23.47 6.40 4.29
N VAL A 16 -22.54 7.01 5.03
CA VAL A 16 -22.85 7.93 6.14
C VAL A 16 -22.92 9.39 5.69
N CYS A 17 -21.91 9.85 4.94
CA CYS A 17 -21.80 11.26 4.53
C CYS A 17 -22.03 11.50 3.04
N GLN A 18 -22.33 10.46 2.26
CA GLN A 18 -22.53 10.53 0.80
C GLN A 18 -21.32 11.10 0.01
N ALA A 19 -20.14 11.14 0.63
CA ALA A 19 -18.91 11.55 -0.04
C ALA A 19 -18.51 10.55 -1.13
N ASN A 20 -18.11 11.05 -2.28
CA ASN A 20 -17.60 10.24 -3.38
C ASN A 20 -16.15 9.81 -3.09
N PHE A 21 -15.88 8.50 -3.06
CA PHE A 21 -14.53 7.96 -2.88
C PHE A 21 -13.69 8.02 -4.15
N GLU A 22 -14.26 8.39 -5.28
CA GLU A 22 -13.55 8.65 -6.53
C GLU A 22 -14.06 9.96 -7.14
N PRO A 23 -13.59 11.13 -6.64
CA PRO A 23 -14.08 12.44 -7.07
C PRO A 23 -13.89 12.67 -8.58
N GLU A 24 -12.78 12.18 -9.13
CA GLU A 24 -12.39 12.32 -10.53
C GLU A 24 -12.00 10.96 -11.12
N PRO A 25 -12.29 10.69 -12.41
CA PRO A 25 -11.86 9.45 -13.04
C PRO A 25 -10.33 9.38 -13.06
N GLY A 26 -9.76 8.31 -12.47
CA GLY A 26 -8.31 8.16 -12.38
C GLY A 26 -7.66 8.89 -11.20
N PHE A 27 -8.45 9.41 -10.25
CA PHE A 27 -7.93 10.11 -9.06
C PHE A 27 -6.82 9.32 -8.32
N TYR A 28 -6.91 7.98 -8.28
CA TYR A 28 -5.94 7.12 -7.62
C TYR A 28 -4.63 6.86 -8.39
N PHE A 29 -4.41 7.46 -9.56
CA PHE A 29 -3.11 7.37 -10.24
C PHE A 29 -1.98 7.91 -9.34
N GLY A 30 -2.25 8.98 -8.58
CA GLY A 30 -1.29 9.50 -7.60
C GLY A 30 -0.98 8.54 -6.46
N ALA A 31 -1.99 7.79 -5.99
CA ALA A 31 -1.82 6.79 -4.94
C ALA A 31 -0.87 5.63 -5.34
N MET A 32 -0.66 5.39 -6.64
CA MET A 32 0.32 4.42 -7.11
C MET A 32 1.76 4.82 -6.72
N PHE A 33 2.10 6.11 -6.80
CA PHE A 33 3.43 6.60 -6.41
C PHE A 33 3.67 6.45 -4.90
N ILE A 34 2.64 6.69 -4.08
CA ILE A 34 2.72 6.46 -2.63
C ILE A 34 2.96 4.97 -2.35
N SER A 35 2.30 4.07 -3.08
CA SER A 35 2.52 2.63 -2.91
C SER A 35 3.94 2.21 -3.28
N TYR A 36 4.54 2.84 -4.29
CA TYR A 36 5.94 2.60 -4.65
C TYR A 36 6.89 3.05 -3.53
N ALA A 37 6.66 4.24 -2.95
CA ALA A 37 7.42 4.72 -1.81
C ALA A 37 7.34 3.76 -0.60
N PHE A 38 6.16 3.21 -0.31
CA PHE A 38 6.00 2.19 0.73
C PHE A 38 6.79 0.91 0.43
N SER A 39 6.77 0.41 -0.81
CA SER A 39 7.54 -0.80 -1.16
C SER A 39 9.04 -0.60 -0.97
N VAL A 40 9.57 0.58 -1.34
CA VAL A 40 10.98 0.95 -1.10
C VAL A 40 11.26 1.04 0.40
N ALA A 41 10.39 1.69 1.17
CA ALA A 41 10.54 1.83 2.62
C ALA A 41 10.54 0.46 3.33
N TRP A 42 9.63 -0.45 2.95
CA TRP A 42 9.60 -1.81 3.50
C TRP A 42 10.84 -2.60 3.12
N GLY A 43 11.29 -2.50 1.86
CA GLY A 43 12.53 -3.14 1.42
C GLY A 43 13.73 -2.68 2.24
N ALA A 44 13.89 -1.36 2.41
CA ALA A 44 14.97 -0.79 3.21
C ALA A 44 14.87 -1.17 4.70
N ALA A 45 13.67 -1.15 5.29
CA ALA A 45 13.47 -1.53 6.68
C ALA A 45 13.83 -3.01 6.93
N LEU A 46 13.37 -3.91 6.06
CA LEU A 46 13.70 -5.34 6.13
C LEU A 46 15.20 -5.58 5.90
N TRP A 47 15.80 -4.84 4.97
CA TRP A 47 17.23 -4.89 4.68
C TRP A 47 18.06 -4.56 5.93
N VAL A 48 17.78 -3.42 6.58
CA VAL A 48 18.45 -3.00 7.82
C VAL A 48 18.22 -4.01 8.94
N LEU A 49 16.97 -4.45 9.14
CA LEU A 49 16.60 -5.38 10.21
C LEU A 49 17.36 -6.72 10.10
N LEU A 50 17.39 -7.31 8.90
CA LEU A 50 18.08 -8.56 8.64
C LEU A 50 19.61 -8.43 8.76
N TYR A 51 20.15 -7.30 8.30
CA TYR A 51 21.60 -7.04 8.36
C TYR A 51 22.09 -6.90 9.81
N VAL A 52 21.33 -6.23 10.67
CA VAL A 52 21.71 -6.00 12.07
C VAL A 52 21.53 -7.27 12.92
N LEU A 53 20.45 -8.03 12.72
CA LEU A 53 20.11 -9.16 13.61
C LEU A 53 20.70 -10.51 13.19
N PHE A 54 20.68 -10.84 11.90
CA PHE A 54 20.90 -12.23 11.45
C PHE A 54 22.10 -12.40 10.52
N ARG A 55 22.49 -11.36 9.75
CA ARG A 55 23.55 -11.43 8.72
C ARG A 55 23.49 -12.72 7.87
N PRO A 56 22.33 -13.03 7.25
CA PRO A 56 22.18 -14.27 6.49
C PRO A 56 22.93 -14.20 5.16
N ASP A 57 23.06 -15.35 4.51
CA ASP A 57 23.63 -15.47 3.17
C ASP A 57 22.83 -14.66 2.12
N SER A 58 23.49 -14.22 1.06
CA SER A 58 22.92 -13.33 0.03
C SER A 58 21.62 -13.86 -0.60
N ASN A 59 21.55 -15.17 -0.81
CA ASN A 59 20.36 -15.81 -1.39
C ASN A 59 19.17 -15.77 -0.44
N THR A 60 19.37 -16.15 0.83
CA THR A 60 18.31 -16.11 1.85
C THR A 60 17.88 -14.67 2.11
N TYR A 61 18.83 -13.74 2.14
CA TYR A 61 18.58 -12.33 2.33
C TYR A 61 17.62 -11.75 1.29
N THR A 62 17.90 -12.02 0.01
CA THR A 62 17.08 -11.53 -1.11
C THR A 62 15.68 -12.14 -1.11
N MET A 63 15.57 -13.45 -0.84
CA MET A 63 14.27 -14.13 -0.78
C MET A 63 13.38 -13.60 0.34
N VAL A 64 13.94 -13.35 1.53
CA VAL A 64 13.15 -12.85 2.67
C VAL A 64 12.64 -11.43 2.42
N ILE A 65 13.48 -10.55 1.85
CA ILE A 65 13.05 -9.18 1.51
C ILE A 65 11.96 -9.21 0.43
N ALA A 66 12.15 -10.00 -0.64
CA ALA A 66 11.17 -10.13 -1.71
C ALA A 66 9.83 -10.67 -1.18
N ALA A 67 9.87 -11.73 -0.38
CA ALA A 67 8.68 -12.30 0.26
C ALA A 67 8.00 -11.28 1.19
N GLY A 68 8.78 -10.57 2.01
CA GLY A 68 8.27 -9.55 2.93
C GLY A 68 7.54 -8.41 2.22
N VAL A 69 8.12 -7.87 1.14
CA VAL A 69 7.49 -6.80 0.35
C VAL A 69 6.21 -7.29 -0.34
N VAL A 70 6.19 -8.52 -0.87
CA VAL A 70 4.99 -9.11 -1.48
C VAL A 70 3.87 -9.31 -0.46
N LEU A 71 4.20 -9.78 0.74
CA LEU A 71 3.23 -9.97 1.82
C LEU A 71 2.66 -8.63 2.33
N LEU A 72 3.48 -7.57 2.33
CA LEU A 72 3.08 -6.23 2.76
C LEU A 72 2.39 -5.40 1.65
N SER A 73 2.52 -5.82 0.39
CA SER A 73 1.87 -5.19 -0.78
C SER A 73 0.38 -4.86 -0.61
N PRO A 74 -0.50 -5.80 -0.18
CA PRO A 74 -1.92 -5.50 -0.01
C PRO A 74 -2.18 -4.43 1.06
N TRP A 75 -1.32 -4.33 2.07
CA TRP A 75 -1.41 -3.28 3.08
C TRP A 75 -1.02 -1.93 2.47
N SER A 76 0.16 -1.86 1.85
CA SER A 76 0.66 -0.66 1.18
C SER A 76 -0.36 -0.07 0.19
N PHE A 77 -1.03 -0.91 -0.59
CA PHE A 77 -2.05 -0.47 -1.54
C PHE A 77 -3.25 0.23 -0.88
N ARG A 78 -3.76 -0.32 0.23
CA ARG A 78 -4.92 0.28 0.94
C ARG A 78 -4.54 1.61 1.59
N TYR A 79 -3.39 1.67 2.27
CA TYR A 79 -2.94 2.89 2.93
C TYR A 79 -2.61 3.99 1.94
N SER A 80 -2.05 3.65 0.79
CA SER A 80 -1.76 4.62 -0.27
C SER A 80 -3.03 5.33 -0.75
N ARG A 81 -4.13 4.59 -0.94
CA ARG A 81 -5.42 5.17 -1.34
C ARG A 81 -6.03 6.05 -0.26
N VAL A 82 -5.94 5.64 1.01
CA VAL A 82 -6.45 6.44 2.14
C VAL A 82 -5.65 7.72 2.32
N LEU A 83 -4.32 7.66 2.26
CA LEU A 83 -3.44 8.84 2.34
C LEU A 83 -3.73 9.82 1.19
N TRP A 84 -3.88 9.30 -0.02
CA TRP A 84 -4.18 10.12 -1.19
C TRP A 84 -5.55 10.81 -1.07
N LEU A 85 -6.58 10.08 -0.64
CA LEU A 85 -7.90 10.67 -0.34
C LEU A 85 -7.83 11.72 0.77
N TYR A 86 -7.01 11.51 1.80
CA TYR A 86 -6.90 12.48 2.89
C TYR A 86 -6.24 13.79 2.45
N TRP A 87 -5.20 13.71 1.61
CA TRP A 87 -4.51 14.90 1.11
C TRP A 87 -5.24 15.60 -0.02
N PHE A 88 -5.83 14.85 -0.95
CA PHE A 88 -6.36 15.40 -2.21
C PHE A 88 -7.87 15.20 -2.38
N GLY A 89 -8.53 14.47 -1.50
CA GLY A 89 -9.95 14.12 -1.65
C GLY A 89 -10.90 15.30 -1.47
N GLY A 90 -10.42 16.46 -1.00
CA GLY A 90 -11.21 17.69 -0.92
C GLY A 90 -12.47 17.57 -0.05
N ILE A 91 -12.56 16.54 0.79
CA ILE A 91 -13.68 16.30 1.70
C ILE A 91 -13.54 17.28 2.88
N SER A 92 -13.87 18.55 2.64
CA SER A 92 -14.20 19.47 3.72
C SER A 92 -15.48 18.96 4.37
N ARG A 93 -15.47 18.83 5.70
CA ARG A 93 -16.70 18.56 6.47
C ARG A 93 -17.80 19.54 6.11
#